data_AF-A0A268EKP3-F1
#
_entry.id   AF-A0A268EKP3-F1
#
_cell.length_a   1.000
_cell.length_b   1.000
_cell.length_c   1.000
_cell.angle_alpha   90.00
_cell.angle_beta   90.00
_cell.angle_gamma   90.00
#
_symmetry.space_group_name_H-M   'P 1'
#
loop_
_entity.id
_entity.type
_entity.pdbx_description
1 polymer ?
#
loop_
_entity_poly.entity_id
_entity_poly.type
_entity_poly.pdbx_seq_one_letter_code
_entity_poly.pdbx_strand_id
1 'polypeptide(L)'
;MDISAKDAAQQLHEILKAVRDNYDQNLEEIAYCDGEYLDLNHALEFFELDQIERLELAKQLQDNRRRRRRAKDENERLQPLYDLVTQKQELVSEVSKGRRMVQNIIRSQATRRYTPRVRIDLQPLFEEARAAANQN
;
A
#
# COMPACT_ATOMS: atom_id res chain seq x y z
N MET A 1 21.25 9.87 1.17
CA MET A 1 20.19 9.09 0.50
C MET A 1 19.76 9.90 -0.69
N ASP A 2 20.10 9.45 -1.90
CA ASP A 2 19.59 10.06 -3.12
C ASP A 2 18.25 9.40 -3.41
N ILE A 3 17.15 10.13 -3.22
CA ILE A 3 15.80 9.67 -3.53
C ILE A 3 15.29 10.40 -4.77
N SER A 4 14.86 9.66 -5.79
CA SER A 4 14.25 10.29 -6.96
C SER A 4 12.87 10.85 -6.61
N ALA A 5 12.43 11.91 -7.29
CA ALA A 5 11.10 12.47 -7.07
C ALA A 5 9.98 11.43 -7.29
N LYS A 6 10.19 10.50 -8.23
CA LYS A 6 9.26 9.40 -8.51
C LYS A 6 9.16 8.46 -7.30
N ASP A 7 10.31 8.04 -6.78
CA ASP A 7 10.37 7.07 -5.69
C ASP A 7 9.84 7.67 -4.39
N ALA A 8 10.21 8.91 -4.09
CA ALA A 8 9.69 9.64 -2.92
C ALA A 8 8.16 9.74 -2.95
N ALA A 9 7.59 10.17 -4.09
CA ALA A 9 6.15 10.36 -4.20
C ALA A 9 5.38 9.03 -4.21
N GLN A 10 5.97 7.96 -4.75
CA GLN A 10 5.37 6.63 -4.74
C GLN A 10 5.41 6.03 -3.33
N GLN A 11 6.56 6.01 -2.67
CA GLN A 11 6.73 5.47 -1.31
C GLN A 11 5.83 6.17 -0.31
N LEU A 12 5.76 7.51 -0.34
CA LEU A 12 4.91 8.26 0.58
C LEU A 12 3.43 7.91 0.39
N HIS A 13 2.97 7.79 -0.85
CA HIS A 13 1.59 7.40 -1.15
C HIS A 13 1.29 5.96 -0.70
N GLU A 14 2.21 5.03 -0.96
CA GLU A 14 2.06 3.63 -0.57
C GLU A 14 2.04 3.46 0.95
N ILE A 15 2.89 4.17 1.69
CA ILE A 15 2.91 4.12 3.16
C ILE A 15 1.57 4.61 3.72
N LEU A 16 1.08 5.77 3.28
CA LEU A 16 -0.20 6.31 3.77
C LEU A 16 -1.38 5.37 3.49
N LYS A 17 -1.37 4.73 2.31
CA LYS A 17 -2.39 3.76 1.95
C LYS A 17 -2.25 2.48 2.79
N ALA A 18 -1.05 1.93 2.89
CA ALA A 18 -0.77 0.69 3.61
C ALA A 18 -1.11 0.79 5.10
N VAL A 19 -0.91 1.96 5.73
CA VAL A 19 -1.32 2.18 7.12
C VAL A 19 -2.83 1.94 7.30
N ARG A 20 -3.66 2.50 6.42
CA ARG A 20 -5.11 2.30 6.47
C ARG A 20 -5.47 0.85 6.16
N ASP A 21 -4.99 0.34 5.03
CA ASP A 21 -5.35 -1.00 4.55
C ASP A 21 -4.97 -2.08 5.58
N ASN A 22 -3.78 -2.00 6.18
CA ASN A 22 -3.33 -2.97 7.18
C ASN A 22 -4.09 -2.85 8.50
N TYR A 23 -4.45 -1.63 8.92
CA TYR A 23 -5.23 -1.44 10.14
C TYR A 23 -6.63 -2.04 9.99
N ASP A 24 -7.29 -1.75 8.86
CA ASP A 24 -8.63 -2.29 8.56
C ASP A 24 -8.57 -3.82 8.40
N GLN A 25 -7.55 -4.36 7.72
CA GLN A 25 -7.34 -5.80 7.60
C GLN A 25 -7.10 -6.50 8.95
N ASN A 26 -6.35 -5.86 9.87
CA ASN A 26 -6.16 -6.41 11.21
C ASN A 26 -7.47 -6.46 12.00
N LEU A 27 -8.37 -5.48 11.83
CA LEU A 27 -9.70 -5.52 12.43
C LEU A 27 -10.54 -6.68 11.88
N GLU A 28 -10.48 -6.92 10.57
CA GLU A 28 -11.14 -8.06 9.94
C GLU A 28 -10.58 -9.40 10.44
N GLU A 29 -9.26 -9.56 10.56
CA GLU A 29 -8.64 -10.78 11.10
C GLU A 29 -9.02 -11.00 12.57
N ILE A 30 -9.12 -9.94 13.38
CA ILE A 30 -9.58 -10.04 14.78
C ILE A 30 -11.02 -10.55 14.81
N ALA A 31 -11.90 -9.99 13.98
CA ALA A 31 -13.31 -10.41 13.91
C ALA A 31 -13.45 -11.86 13.43
N TYR A 32 -12.68 -12.25 12.40
CA TYR A 32 -12.61 -13.62 11.94
C TYR A 32 -12.16 -14.56 13.05
N CYS A 33 -11.07 -14.22 13.76
CA CYS A 33 -10.56 -15.02 14.85
C CYS A 33 -11.56 -15.14 16.01
N ASP A 34 -12.35 -14.09 16.29
CA ASP A 34 -13.40 -14.13 17.31
C ASP A 34 -14.53 -15.09 16.91
N GLY A 35 -14.89 -15.16 15.63
CA GLY A 35 -15.85 -16.15 15.11
C GLY A 35 -15.31 -17.57 15.18
N GLU A 36 -14.12 -17.80 14.61
CA GLU A 36 -13.47 -19.12 14.62
C GLU A 36 -13.20 -19.62 16.05
N TYR A 37 -12.92 -18.73 16.99
CA TYR A 37 -12.81 -19.07 18.41
C TYR A 37 -14.11 -19.70 18.94
N LEU A 38 -15.27 -19.10 18.63
CA LEU A 38 -16.56 -19.65 19.06
C LEU A 38 -16.81 -21.02 18.43
N ASP A 39 -16.55 -21.16 17.13
CA ASP A 39 -16.72 -22.43 16.42
C ASP A 39 -15.88 -23.55 17.01
N LEU A 40 -14.60 -23.28 17.29
CA LEU A 40 -13.69 -24.26 17.91
C LEU A 40 -14.14 -24.66 19.33
N ASN A 41 -14.68 -23.72 20.12
CA ASN A 41 -15.22 -24.05 21.44
C ASN A 41 -16.51 -24.86 21.34
N HIS A 42 -17.42 -24.50 20.44
CA HIS A 42 -18.64 -25.26 20.20
C HIS A 42 -18.35 -26.68 19.69
N ALA A 43 -17.34 -26.85 18.84
CA ALA A 43 -16.90 -28.18 18.40
C ALA A 43 -16.41 -29.02 19.59
N LEU A 44 -15.63 -28.43 20.50
CA LEU A 44 -15.17 -29.10 21.72
C LEU A 44 -16.31 -29.40 22.71
N GLU A 45 -17.38 -28.61 22.69
CA GLU A 45 -18.56 -28.77 23.57
C GLU A 45 -19.53 -29.83 23.06
N PHE A 46 -19.86 -29.80 21.77
CA PHE A 46 -20.97 -30.58 21.21
C PHE A 46 -20.58 -31.89 20.55
N PHE A 47 -19.32 -32.06 20.12
CA PHE A 47 -18.91 -33.25 19.38
C PHE A 47 -18.29 -34.32 20.29
N GLU A 48 -18.60 -35.59 20.00
CA GLU A 48 -17.92 -36.73 20.59
C GLU A 48 -16.59 -36.95 19.87
N LEU A 49 -15.54 -36.29 20.37
CA LEU A 49 -14.21 -36.30 19.78
C LEU A 49 -13.32 -37.34 20.43
N ASP A 50 -12.57 -38.06 19.60
CA ASP A 50 -11.49 -38.93 20.06
C ASP A 50 -10.28 -38.12 20.57
N GLN A 51 -9.27 -38.81 21.10
CA GLN A 51 -8.09 -38.14 21.68
C GLN A 51 -7.28 -37.33 20.64
N ILE A 52 -7.18 -37.82 19.41
CA ILE A 52 -6.41 -37.19 18.34
C ILE A 52 -7.15 -35.94 17.87
N GLU A 53 -8.46 -36.05 17.65
CA GLU A 53 -9.34 -34.94 17.26
C GLU A 53 -9.34 -33.82 18.30
N ARG A 54 -9.42 -34.16 19.60
CA ARG A 54 -9.30 -33.18 20.69
C ARG A 54 -7.95 -32.46 20.68
N LEU A 55 -6.87 -33.20 20.46
CA LEU A 55 -5.52 -32.61 20.39
C LEU A 55 -5.40 -31.64 19.22
N GLU A 56 -5.98 -31.99 18.08
CA GLU A 56 -5.94 -31.15 16.88
C GLU A 56 -6.75 -29.87 17.06
N LEU A 57 -7.97 -29.95 17.59
CA LEU A 57 -8.77 -28.77 17.92
C LEU A 57 -8.09 -27.87 18.96
N ALA A 58 -7.41 -28.46 19.95
CA ALA A 58 -6.64 -27.68 20.92
C ALA A 58 -5.48 -26.91 20.28
N LYS A 59 -4.80 -27.48 19.28
CA LYS A 59 -3.76 -26.78 18.51
C LYS A 59 -4.37 -25.66 17.66
N GLN A 60 -5.46 -25.93 16.96
CA GLN A 60 -6.17 -24.92 16.17
C GLN A 60 -6.61 -23.74 17.04
N LEU A 61 -7.12 -24.01 18.24
CA LEU A 61 -7.49 -22.98 19.20
C LEU A 61 -6.28 -22.16 19.68
N GLN A 62 -5.14 -22.81 19.93
CA GLN A 62 -3.91 -22.12 20.26
C GLN A 62 -3.44 -21.20 19.12
N ASP A 63 -3.50 -21.68 17.88
CA ASP A 63 -3.04 -20.94 16.72
C ASP A 63 -3.98 -19.78 16.37
N ASN A 64 -5.30 -19.97 16.46
CA ASN A 64 -6.30 -18.90 16.40
C ASN A 64 -5.97 -17.78 17.41
N ARG A 65 -5.78 -18.14 18.69
CA ARG A 65 -5.46 -17.16 19.75
C ARG A 65 -4.14 -16.42 19.48
N ARG A 66 -3.15 -17.09 18.91
CA ARG A 66 -1.86 -16.47 18.51
C ARG A 66 -2.05 -15.50 17.34
N ARG A 67 -2.79 -15.89 16.30
CA ARG A 67 -3.09 -15.02 15.15
C ARG A 67 -3.81 -13.76 15.59
N ARG A 68 -4.87 -13.93 16.39
CA ARG A 68 -5.61 -12.80 16.98
C ARG A 68 -4.72 -11.86 17.77
N ARG A 69 -3.80 -12.39 18.58
CA ARG A 69 -2.87 -11.55 19.36
C ARG A 69 -1.93 -10.76 18.46
N ARG A 70 -1.35 -11.38 17.44
CA ARG A 70 -0.50 -10.68 16.46
C ARG A 70 -1.25 -9.53 15.78
N ALA A 71 -2.49 -9.78 15.34
CA ALA A 71 -3.32 -8.75 14.72
C ALA A 71 -3.63 -7.59 15.69
N LYS A 72 -3.97 -7.88 16.96
CA LYS A 72 -4.18 -6.85 17.98
C LYS A 72 -2.92 -6.03 18.28
N ASP A 73 -1.80 -6.71 18.50
CA ASP A 73 -0.54 -6.05 18.83
C ASP A 73 -0.09 -5.13 17.68
N GLU A 74 -0.28 -5.55 16.43
CA GLU A 74 0.02 -4.72 15.27
C GLU A 74 -0.97 -3.56 15.12
N ASN A 75 -2.25 -3.77 15.39
CA ASN A 75 -3.24 -2.71 15.33
C ASN A 75 -2.98 -1.62 16.38
N GLU A 76 -2.56 -2.00 17.58
CA GLU A 76 -2.16 -1.06 18.63
C GLU A 76 -0.96 -0.21 18.19
N ARG A 77 0.02 -0.79 17.49
CA ARG A 77 1.15 -0.05 16.92
C ARG A 77 0.75 0.84 15.75
N LEU A 78 -0.18 0.40 14.91
CA LEU A 78 -0.67 1.16 13.77
C LEU A 78 -1.63 2.29 14.17
N GLN A 79 -2.29 2.20 15.33
CA GLN A 79 -3.31 3.15 15.79
C GLN A 79 -2.89 4.62 15.65
N PRO A 80 -1.71 5.07 16.14
CA PRO A 80 -1.33 6.48 16.05
C PRO A 80 -1.16 6.95 14.60
N LEU A 81 -0.71 6.07 13.71
CA LEU A 81 -0.55 6.36 12.29
C LEU A 81 -1.90 6.37 11.58
N TYR A 82 -2.77 5.43 11.91
CA TYR A 82 -4.13 5.36 11.39
C TYR A 82 -4.93 6.61 11.76
N ASP A 83 -4.85 7.04 13.02
CA ASP A 83 -5.50 8.25 13.51
C ASP A 83 -5.00 9.48 12.74
N LEU A 84 -3.69 9.58 12.52
CA LEU A 84 -3.10 10.66 11.74
C LEU A 84 -3.63 10.68 10.29
N VAL A 85 -3.60 9.53 9.61
CA VAL A 85 -4.07 9.38 8.22
C VAL A 85 -5.56 9.70 8.11
N THR A 86 -6.35 9.27 9.10
CA THR A 86 -7.81 9.47 9.11
C THR A 86 -8.21 10.89 9.50
N GLN A 87 -7.45 11.57 10.36
CA GLN A 87 -7.67 12.98 10.69
C GLN A 87 -7.19 13.92 9.58
N LYS A 88 -6.20 13.51 8.78
CA LYS A 88 -5.56 14.34 7.74
C LYS A 88 -5.86 13.80 6.34
N GLN A 89 -7.12 13.46 6.04
CA GLN A 89 -7.52 12.94 4.72
C GLN A 89 -7.16 13.88 3.57
N GLU A 90 -7.21 15.20 3.80
CA GLU A 90 -6.76 16.20 2.83
C GLU A 90 -5.28 16.03 2.46
N LEU A 91 -4.41 15.76 3.45
CA LEU A 91 -2.99 15.52 3.20
C LEU A 91 -2.79 14.25 2.35
N VAL A 92 -3.53 13.19 2.62
CA VAL A 92 -3.48 11.94 1.84
C VAL A 92 -3.88 12.20 0.38
N SER A 93 -4.93 13.01 0.17
CA SER A 93 -5.37 13.41 -1.16
C SER A 93 -4.31 14.25 -1.89
N GLU A 94 -3.71 15.23 -1.21
CA GLU A 94 -2.67 16.08 -1.78
C GLU A 94 -1.39 15.29 -2.10
N VAL A 95 -0.98 14.33 -1.28
CA VAL A 95 0.12 13.40 -1.61
C VAL A 95 -0.20 12.60 -2.86
N SER A 96 -1.42 12.06 -2.96
CA SER A 96 -1.87 11.30 -4.13
C SER A 96 -1.86 12.15 -5.41
N LYS A 97 -2.24 13.42 -5.30
CA LYS A 97 -2.18 14.41 -6.37
C LYS A 97 -0.74 14.77 -6.74
N GLY A 98 0.12 15.00 -5.75
CA GLY A 98 1.56 15.24 -5.94
C GLY A 98 2.22 14.10 -6.71
N ARG A 99 1.92 12.84 -6.36
CA ARG A 99 2.39 11.65 -7.09
C ARG A 99 1.98 11.68 -8.57
N ARG A 100 0.72 11.99 -8.87
CA ARG A 100 0.24 12.14 -10.26
C ARG A 100 0.95 13.28 -10.98
N MET A 101 1.17 14.41 -10.32
CA MET A 101 1.88 15.55 -10.89
C MET A 101 3.33 15.19 -11.24
N VAL A 102 4.05 14.50 -10.34
CA VAL A 102 5.41 14.00 -10.61
C VAL A 102 5.42 13.08 -11.83
N GLN A 103 4.48 12.12 -11.91
CA GLN A 103 4.37 11.24 -13.08
C GLN A 103 4.11 12.01 -14.38
N ASN A 104 3.24 13.02 -14.34
CA ASN A 104 2.95 13.86 -15.50
C ASN A 104 4.15 14.69 -15.92
N ILE A 105 4.90 15.25 -14.97
CA ILE A 105 6.13 16.00 -15.24
C ILE A 105 7.18 15.10 -15.87
N ILE A 106 7.36 13.88 -15.37
CA ILE A 106 8.29 12.90 -15.95
C ILE A 106 7.91 12.56 -17.39
N ARG A 107 6.62 12.32 -17.67
CA ARG A 107 6.11 12.07 -19.03
C ARG A 107 6.32 13.28 -19.96
N SER A 108 6.05 14.48 -19.45
CA SER A 108 6.31 15.72 -20.19
C SER A 108 7.80 15.88 -20.47
N GLN A 109 8.66 15.63 -19.48
CA GLN A 109 10.11 15.69 -19.61
C GLN A 109 10.66 14.73 -20.67
N ALA A 110 10.14 13.50 -20.71
CA ALA A 110 10.51 12.50 -21.71
C ALA A 110 10.19 12.92 -23.15
N THR A 111 9.22 13.82 -23.34
CA THR A 111 8.78 14.31 -24.65
C THR A 111 9.17 15.76 -24.92
N ARG A 112 9.99 16.38 -24.04
CA ARG A 112 10.42 17.78 -24.19
C ARG A 112 11.16 17.98 -25.50
N ARG A 113 10.71 18.97 -26.26
CA ARG A 113 11.36 19.44 -27.48
C ARG A 113 11.64 20.93 -27.36
N TYR A 114 12.84 21.34 -27.71
CA TYR A 114 13.18 22.75 -27.77
C TYR A 114 12.79 23.34 -29.12
N THR A 115 12.15 24.49 -29.11
CA THR A 115 11.87 25.30 -30.31
C THR A 115 12.60 26.64 -30.12
N PRO A 116 13.61 26.95 -30.95
CA PRO A 116 14.30 28.23 -30.93
C PRO A 116 13.32 29.41 -30.97
N ARG A 117 13.55 30.40 -30.11
CA ARG A 117 12.73 31.63 -30.03
C ARG A 117 13.36 32.84 -30.71
N VAL A 118 14.69 32.86 -30.80
CA VAL A 118 15.48 34.00 -31.30
C VAL A 118 16.30 33.60 -32.52
N ARG A 119 17.05 32.50 -32.43
CA ARG A 119 17.83 31.92 -33.54
C ARG A 119 16.98 30.97 -34.37
N ILE A 120 15.98 31.53 -35.05
CA ILE A 120 15.05 30.76 -35.91
C ILE A 120 15.80 30.04 -37.05
N ASP A 121 16.97 30.54 -37.44
CA ASP A 121 17.89 29.91 -38.37
C ASP A 121 18.34 28.49 -37.95
N LEU A 122 18.30 28.17 -36.65
CA LEU A 122 18.65 26.85 -36.13
C LEU A 122 17.50 25.85 -36.16
N GLN A 123 16.27 26.28 -36.50
CA GLN A 123 15.08 25.42 -36.50
C GLN A 123 15.28 24.12 -37.32
N PRO A 124 15.86 24.13 -38.54
CA PRO A 124 16.07 22.89 -39.30
C PRO A 124 16.95 21.87 -38.57
N LEU A 125 18.00 22.32 -37.89
CA LEU A 125 18.91 21.44 -37.14
C LEU A 125 18.19 20.76 -35.96
N PHE A 126 17.29 21.48 -35.29
CA PHE A 126 16.44 20.88 -34.24
C PHE A 126 15.40 19.90 -34.80
N GLU A 127 14.95 20.07 -36.04
CA GLU A 127 14.03 19.15 -36.71
C GLU A 127 14.72 17.86 -37.17
N GLU A 128 15.92 17.97 -37.74
CA GLU A 128 16.77 16.82 -38.09
C GLU A 128 17.08 15.97 -36.86
N ALA A 129 17.50 16.60 -35.75
CA ALA A 129 17.75 15.91 -34.49
C ALA A 129 16.50 15.19 -33.95
N ARG A 130 15.30 15.74 -34.16
CA ARG A 130 14.02 15.09 -33.78
C ARG A 130 13.71 13.89 -34.66
N ALA A 131 13.98 13.96 -35.96
CA ALA A 131 13.71 12.88 -36.91
C ALA A 131 14.60 11.67 -36.60
N ALA A 132 15.89 11.90 -36.34
CA ALA A 132 16.84 10.86 -35.96
C ALA A 132 16.45 10.14 -34.65
N ALA A 133 15.91 10.87 -33.66
CA ALA A 133 15.49 10.30 -32.38
C ALA A 133 14.23 9.40 -32.44
N ASN A 134 13.41 9.46 -33.52
CA ASN A 134 12.20 8.63 -33.64
C ASN A 134 12.41 7.37 -34.53
N GLN A 135 13.61 7.17 -35.09
CA GLN A 135 13.94 6.02 -35.94
C GLN A 135 14.66 4.89 -35.19
N ASN A 136 15.06 5.13 -33.94
CA ASN A 136 15.60 4.14 -33.00
C ASN A 136 14.56 3.80 -31.95
#